data_AF-A0A8J7MJW5-F1
#
_entry.id   AF-A0A8J7MJW5-F1
#
_cell.length_a   1.000
_cell.length_b   1.000
_cell.length_c   1.000
_cell.angle_alpha   90.00
_cell.angle_beta   90.00
_cell.angle_gamma   90.00
#
_symmetry.space_group_name_H-M   'P 1'
#
loop_
_entity.id
_entity.type
_entity.pdbx_description
1 polymer ?
#
loop_
_entity_poly.entity_id
_entity_poly.type
_entity_poly.pdbx_seq_one_letter_code
_entity_poly.pdbx_strand_id
1 'polypeptide(L)'
;MKNLWSKEGKPNWDAIETQDWFIDLKNCPQDPAFHAEGDVGIHTKMVLNALMNLEEFKGLNQYDQQILSWSALLHDIGKPKCTMTDEEGFIRAPRHAVIGEKMARRMLWDMGFKAREAICSLIR
;
A
#
# COMPACT_ATOMS: atom_id res chain seq x y z
N MET A 1 9.64 -2.00 10.78
CA MET A 1 8.92 -0.73 10.51
C MET A 1 8.55 -0.11 11.85
N LYS A 2 9.11 1.06 12.20
CA LYS A 2 8.75 1.78 13.44
C LYS A 2 8.29 3.18 13.07
N ASN A 3 7.37 3.75 13.85
CA ASN A 3 6.91 5.14 13.74
C ASN A 3 6.21 5.52 12.42
N LEU A 4 5.68 4.55 11.66
CA LEU A 4 4.92 4.83 10.43
C LEU A 4 3.52 5.39 10.71
N TRP A 5 3.03 5.24 11.93
CA TRP A 5 1.70 5.70 12.35
C TRP A 5 1.84 6.52 13.64
N SER A 6 1.05 7.58 13.75
CA SER A 6 0.83 8.32 14.99
C SER A 6 0.01 7.49 15.99
N LYS A 7 -0.08 7.96 17.24
CA LYS A 7 -0.92 7.31 18.26
C LYS A 7 -2.40 7.32 17.89
N GLU A 8 -2.81 8.31 17.10
CA GLU A 8 -4.16 8.53 16.60
C GLU A 8 -4.44 7.78 15.29
N GLY A 9 -3.53 6.92 14.83
CA GLY A 9 -3.71 6.10 13.62
C GLY A 9 -3.51 6.84 12.29
N LYS A 10 -3.05 8.09 12.31
CA LYS A 10 -2.70 8.84 11.10
C LYS A 10 -1.32 8.43 10.56
N PRO A 11 -1.12 8.38 9.23
CA PRO A 11 0.17 8.04 8.64
C PRO A 11 1.20 9.13 8.92
N ASN A 12 2.40 8.73 9.30
CA ASN A 12 3.55 9.60 9.42
C ASN A 12 4.30 9.63 8.08
N TRP A 13 3.92 10.55 7.18
CA TRP A 13 4.48 10.61 5.84
C TRP A 13 5.99 10.91 5.83
N ASP A 14 6.49 11.71 6.77
CA ASP A 14 7.93 11.98 6.89
C ASP A 14 8.73 10.68 7.15
N ALA A 15 8.18 9.78 7.97
CA ALA A 15 8.78 8.47 8.22
C ALA A 15 8.55 7.47 7.08
N ILE A 16 7.37 7.47 6.46
CA ILE A 16 7.01 6.54 5.39
C ILE A 16 7.80 6.83 4.12
N GLU A 17 7.89 8.10 3.70
CA GLU A 17 8.51 8.49 2.43
C GLU A 17 10.03 8.30 2.39
N THR A 18 10.65 8.13 3.55
CA THR A 18 12.09 7.86 3.69
C THR A 18 12.42 6.37 3.67
N GLN A 19 11.42 5.49 3.65
CA GLN A 19 11.65 4.05 3.58
C GLN A 19 11.98 3.63 2.14
N ASP A 20 13.01 2.79 1.96
CA ASP A 20 13.42 2.27 0.64
C ASP A 20 12.23 1.70 -0.15
N TRP A 21 11.37 0.92 0.51
CA TRP A 21 10.20 0.31 -0.14
C TRP A 21 9.17 1.34 -0.63
N PHE A 22 9.07 2.52 -0.02
CA PHE A 22 8.15 3.57 -0.47
C PHE A 22 8.80 4.44 -1.55
N ILE A 23 10.12 4.65 -1.47
CA ILE A 23 10.90 5.26 -2.54
C ILE A 23 10.74 4.45 -3.84
N ASP A 24 10.76 3.11 -3.76
CA ASP A 24 10.46 2.24 -4.90
C ASP A 24 9.07 2.48 -5.49
N LEU A 25 8.05 2.79 -4.67
CA LEU A 25 6.71 3.12 -5.17
C LEU A 25 6.69 4.47 -5.90
N LYS A 26 7.39 5.48 -5.37
CA LYS A 26 7.52 6.80 -6.01
C LYS A 26 8.24 6.73 -7.35
N ASN A 27 9.15 5.76 -7.51
CA ASN A 27 9.89 5.53 -8.74
C ASN A 27 9.20 4.54 -9.70
N CYS A 28 8.05 3.99 -9.33
CA CYS A 28 7.31 3.04 -10.15
C CYS A 28 6.21 3.77 -10.94
N PRO A 29 6.40 4.03 -12.24
CA PRO A 29 5.38 4.68 -13.06
C PRO A 29 4.15 3.78 -13.20
N GLN A 30 3.01 4.41 -13.41
CA GLN A 30 1.76 3.75 -13.79
C GLN A 30 1.32 4.19 -15.19
N ASP A 31 0.44 3.40 -15.78
CA ASP A 31 -0.09 3.71 -17.10
C ASP A 31 -0.94 4.99 -17.07
N PRO A 32 -0.59 6.06 -17.81
CA PRO A 32 -1.29 7.33 -17.73
C PRO A 32 -2.74 7.28 -18.22
N ALA A 33 -3.13 6.27 -19.01
CA ALA A 33 -4.51 6.12 -19.45
C ALA A 33 -5.45 5.69 -18.30
N PHE A 34 -4.92 4.98 -17.30
CA PHE A 34 -5.68 4.47 -16.15
C PHE A 34 -5.31 5.17 -14.84
N HIS A 35 -4.09 5.71 -14.76
CA HIS A 35 -3.48 6.29 -13.57
C HIS A 35 -2.87 7.66 -13.89
N ALA A 36 -3.74 8.64 -14.12
CA ALA A 36 -3.33 10.02 -14.41
C ALA A 36 -2.52 10.67 -13.27
N GLU A 37 -2.58 10.10 -12.06
CA GLU A 37 -1.80 10.53 -10.89
C GLU A 37 -0.28 10.28 -11.02
N GLY A 38 0.15 9.43 -11.95
CA GLY A 38 1.56 9.24 -12.30
C GLY A 38 2.19 7.98 -11.70
N ASP A 39 2.54 7.99 -10.42
CA ASP A 39 3.28 6.89 -9.77
C ASP A 39 2.51 6.17 -8.67
N VAL A 40 2.98 4.97 -8.31
CA VAL A 40 2.34 4.11 -7.31
C VAL A 40 2.36 4.76 -5.92
N GLY A 41 3.38 5.58 -5.60
CA GLY A 41 3.47 6.30 -4.34
C GLY A 41 2.38 7.36 -4.18
N ILE A 42 2.16 8.17 -5.23
CA ILE A 42 1.06 9.16 -5.28
C ILE A 42 -0.29 8.44 -5.15
N HIS A 43 -0.49 7.38 -5.94
CA HIS A 43 -1.71 6.56 -5.87
C HIS A 43 -1.97 6.05 -4.45
N THR A 44 -0.95 5.47 -3.81
CA THR A 44 -1.03 4.95 -2.44
C THR A 44 -1.46 6.03 -1.43
N LYS A 45 -0.90 7.25 -1.54
CA LYS A 45 -1.30 8.39 -0.70
C LYS A 45 -2.76 8.77 -0.93
N MET A 46 -3.19 8.82 -2.18
CA MET A 46 -4.58 9.16 -2.54
C MET A 46 -5.57 8.13 -1.98
N VAL A 47 -5.30 6.84 -2.15
CA VAL A 47 -6.15 5.75 -1.61
C VAL A 47 -6.23 5.82 -0.10
N LEU A 48 -5.10 5.96 0.60
CA LEU A 48 -5.08 6.03 2.05
C LEU A 48 -5.81 7.28 2.57
N ASN A 49 -5.63 8.42 1.91
CA ASN A 49 -6.35 9.65 2.26
C ASN A 49 -7.86 9.52 2.02
N ALA A 50 -8.29 8.91 0.91
CA ALA A 50 -9.69 8.67 0.63
C ALA A 50 -10.32 7.76 1.70
N LEU A 51 -9.66 6.62 2.01
CA LEU A 51 -10.11 5.68 3.04
C LEU A 51 -10.32 6.36 4.39
N MET A 52 -9.33 7.16 4.85
CA MET A 52 -9.40 7.83 6.15
C MET A 52 -10.49 8.90 6.25
N ASN A 53 -10.98 9.41 5.12
CA ASN A 53 -12.04 10.39 5.07
C ASN A 53 -13.46 9.78 5.04
N LEU A 54 -13.59 8.46 4.81
CA LEU A 54 -14.88 7.77 4.82
C LEU A 54 -15.47 7.71 6.24
N GLU A 55 -16.75 8.04 6.38
CA GLU A 55 -17.46 7.95 7.66
C GLU A 55 -17.59 6.50 8.13
N GLU A 56 -17.74 5.56 7.18
CA GLU A 56 -17.76 4.12 7.44
C GLU A 56 -16.45 3.68 8.09
N PHE A 57 -15.31 4.15 7.59
CA PHE A 57 -14.00 3.85 8.16
C PHE A 57 -13.85 4.43 9.57
N LYS A 58 -14.26 5.70 9.76
CA LYS A 58 -14.22 6.36 11.07
C LYS A 58 -15.12 5.67 12.10
N GLY A 59 -16.22 5.06 11.66
CA GLY A 59 -17.14 4.29 12.50
C GLY A 59 -16.66 2.89 12.88
N LEU A 60 -15.59 2.38 12.26
CA LEU A 60 -15.01 1.08 12.61
C LEU A 60 -14.33 1.10 13.98
N ASN A 61 -14.19 -0.09 14.58
CA ASN A 61 -13.32 -0.25 15.75
C ASN A 61 -11.83 -0.10 15.37
N GLN A 62 -10.97 0.12 16.36
CA GLN A 62 -9.54 0.36 16.14
C GLN A 62 -8.82 -0.80 15.45
N TYR A 63 -9.25 -2.04 15.69
CA TYR A 63 -8.65 -3.21 15.07
C TYR A 63 -8.92 -3.21 13.56
N ASP A 64 -10.16 -3.03 13.14
CA ASP A 64 -10.53 -3.00 11.71
C ASP A 64 -9.94 -1.78 10.99
N GLN A 65 -9.88 -0.62 11.66
CA GLN A 65 -9.16 0.55 11.13
C GLN A 65 -7.68 0.25 10.90
N GLN A 66 -7.02 -0.45 11.83
CA GLN A 66 -5.62 -0.85 11.67
C GLN A 66 -5.44 -1.80 10.49
N ILE A 67 -6.31 -2.81 10.34
CA ILE A 67 -6.25 -3.73 9.20
C ILE A 67 -6.38 -2.96 7.88
N LEU A 68 -7.42 -2.15 7.72
CA LEU A 68 -7.64 -1.43 6.46
C LEU A 68 -6.56 -0.39 6.17
N SER A 69 -6.04 0.30 7.19
CA SER A 69 -4.97 1.29 7.00
C SER A 69 -3.69 0.66 6.49
N TRP A 70 -3.29 -0.49 7.06
CA TRP A 70 -2.12 -1.23 6.58
C TRP A 70 -2.34 -1.86 5.21
N SER A 71 -3.53 -2.42 4.96
CA SER A 71 -3.88 -2.96 3.65
C SER A 71 -3.81 -1.87 2.58
N ALA A 72 -4.39 -0.69 2.81
CA ALA A 72 -4.34 0.42 1.87
C ALA A 72 -2.91 0.93 1.62
N LEU A 73 -2.10 1.07 2.67
CA LEU A 73 -0.70 1.50 2.54
C LEU A 73 0.16 0.52 1.73
N LEU A 74 -0.15 -0.78 1.77
CA LEU A 74 0.67 -1.84 1.19
C LEU A 74 0.03 -2.53 -0.03
N HIS A 75 -1.18 -2.15 -0.46
CA HIS A 75 -1.94 -2.88 -1.49
C HIS A 75 -1.14 -3.09 -2.78
N ASP A 76 -0.40 -2.07 -3.20
CA ASP A 76 0.40 -2.07 -4.43
C ASP A 76 1.91 -2.24 -4.20
N ILE A 77 2.32 -2.66 -3.00
CA ILE A 77 3.74 -2.78 -2.61
C ILE A 77 4.56 -3.69 -3.55
N GLY A 78 3.88 -4.60 -4.26
CA GLY A 78 4.50 -5.51 -5.23
C GLY A 78 4.72 -4.92 -6.62
N LYS A 79 4.10 -3.78 -6.97
CA LYS A 79 4.17 -3.21 -8.32
C LYS A 79 5.61 -2.94 -8.78
N PRO A 80 6.50 -2.31 -7.99
CA PRO A 80 7.88 -2.03 -8.42
C PRO A 80 8.66 -3.26 -8.89
N LYS A 81 8.34 -4.46 -8.39
CA LYS A 81 9.00 -5.72 -8.78
C LYS A 81 8.39 -6.41 -10.00
N CYS A 82 7.21 -5.95 -10.44
CA CYS A 82 6.41 -6.61 -11.46
C CYS A 82 6.11 -5.71 -12.66
N THR A 83 6.32 -4.40 -12.52
CA THR A 83 6.06 -3.42 -13.58
C THR A 83 6.92 -3.68 -14.81
N MET A 84 6.28 -3.70 -15.96
CA MET A 84 6.86 -3.82 -17.29
C MET A 84 6.07 -2.97 -18.28
N THR A 85 6.66 -2.66 -19.42
CA THR A 85 5.95 -2.15 -20.60
C THR A 85 5.71 -3.31 -21.54
N ASP A 86 4.47 -3.52 -21.98
CA ASP A 86 4.15 -4.57 -22.95
C ASP A 86 4.50 -4.16 -24.40
N GLU A 87 4.26 -5.05 -25.36
CA GLU A 87 4.56 -4.82 -26.78
C GLU A 87 3.72 -3.69 -27.41
N GLU A 88 2.58 -3.35 -26.79
CA GLU A 88 1.67 -2.29 -27.21
C GLU A 88 2.01 -0.93 -26.57
N GLY A 89 2.99 -0.90 -25.65
CA GLY A 89 3.44 0.31 -24.96
C GLY A 89 2.71 0.60 -23.64
N PHE A 90 1.81 -0.28 -23.18
CA PHE A 90 1.09 -0.10 -21.92
C PHE A 90 1.95 -0.53 -20.72
N ILE A 91 1.81 0.20 -19.61
CA ILE A 91 2.49 -0.13 -18.36
C ILE A 91 1.62 -1.11 -17.57
N ARG A 92 2.17 -2.28 -17.25
CA ARG A 92 1.46 -3.34 -16.51
C ARG A 92 2.32 -3.91 -15.40
N ALA A 93 1.67 -4.37 -14.33
CA ALA A 93 2.34 -5.06 -13.22
C ALA A 93 1.72 -6.44 -12.96
N PRO A 94 1.87 -7.42 -13.88
CA PRO A 94 1.27 -8.74 -13.71
C PRO A 94 1.80 -9.43 -12.44
N ARG A 95 0.90 -10.05 -11.67
CA ARG A 95 1.19 -10.76 -10.41
C ARG A 95 1.67 -9.87 -9.25
N HIS A 96 1.57 -8.53 -9.34
CA HIS A 96 1.97 -7.64 -8.26
C HIS A 96 1.28 -7.98 -6.94
N ALA A 97 0.00 -8.34 -6.95
CA ALA A 97 -0.76 -8.70 -5.74
C ALA A 97 -0.14 -9.91 -5.00
N VAL A 98 0.25 -10.97 -5.73
CA VAL A 98 0.89 -12.17 -5.15
C VAL A 98 2.29 -11.86 -4.61
N ILE A 99 3.05 -11.00 -5.28
CA ILE A 99 4.36 -10.56 -4.80
C ILE A 99 4.22 -9.63 -3.60
N GLY A 100 3.23 -8.73 -3.65
CA GLY A 100 2.92 -7.75 -2.63
C GLY A 100 2.47 -8.40 -1.32
N GLU A 101 1.59 -9.39 -1.39
CA GLU A 101 1.15 -10.20 -0.25
C GLU A 101 2.36 -10.83 0.48
N LYS A 102 3.28 -11.46 -0.27
CA LYS A 102 4.51 -12.04 0.30
C LYS A 102 5.44 -10.99 0.90
N MET A 103 5.49 -9.78 0.32
CA MET A 103 6.28 -8.67 0.84
C MET A 103 5.69 -8.15 2.16
N ALA A 104 4.38 -7.88 2.18
CA ALA A 104 3.66 -7.42 3.35
C ALA A 104 3.78 -8.41 4.52
N ARG A 105 3.63 -9.71 4.25
CA ARG A 105 3.82 -10.79 5.24
C ARG A 105 5.19 -10.76 5.91
N ARG A 106 6.26 -10.47 5.15
CA ARG A 106 7.62 -10.33 5.70
C ARG A 106 7.79 -9.02 6.46
N MET A 107 7.27 -7.91 5.92
CA MET A 107 7.38 -6.59 6.55
C MET A 107 6.65 -6.55 7.91
N LEU A 108 5.48 -7.20 7.98
CA LEU A 108 4.61 -7.24 9.15
C LEU A 108 4.89 -8.46 10.05
N TRP A 109 6.10 -9.03 9.99
CA TRP A 109 6.42 -10.26 10.74
C TRP A 109 6.14 -10.17 12.24
N ASP A 110 6.48 -9.03 12.84
CA ASP A 110 6.32 -8.76 14.27
C ASP A 110 4.86 -8.42 14.67
N MET A 111 3.95 -8.28 13.72
CA MET A 111 2.53 -8.06 13.99
C MET A 111 1.86 -9.39 14.39
N GLY A 112 0.82 -9.30 15.23
CA GLY A 112 0.05 -10.47 15.64
C GLY A 112 -0.49 -11.26 14.44
N PHE A 113 -0.39 -12.59 14.49
CA PHE A 113 -0.68 -13.49 13.36
C PHE A 113 -2.00 -13.17 12.67
N LYS A 114 -3.12 -13.08 13.41
CA LYS A 114 -4.44 -12.81 12.84
C LYS A 114 -4.51 -11.50 12.05
N ALA A 115 -3.92 -10.44 12.57
CA ALA A 115 -3.92 -9.13 11.93
C ALA A 115 -3.05 -9.15 10.65
N ARG A 116 -1.85 -9.73 10.74
CA ARG A 116 -0.95 -9.89 9.60
C ARG A 116 -1.62 -10.65 8.45
N GLU A 117 -2.25 -11.78 8.75
CA GLU A 117 -2.91 -12.61 7.74
C GLU A 117 -4.12 -11.90 7.10
N ALA A 118 -4.91 -11.17 7.90
CA ALA A 118 -6.01 -10.37 7.39
C ALA A 118 -5.52 -9.30 6.40
N ILE A 119 -4.46 -8.55 6.76
CA ILE A 119 -3.85 -7.57 5.85
C ILE A 119 -3.34 -8.24 4.58
N CYS A 120 -2.60 -9.35 4.71
CA CYS A 120 -2.06 -10.08 3.55
C CYS A 120 -3.16 -10.58 2.61
N SER A 121 -4.31 -11.01 3.14
CA SER A 121 -5.44 -11.44 2.33
C SER A 121 -6.12 -10.31 1.55
N LEU A 122 -6.09 -9.08 2.06
CA LEU A 122 -6.66 -7.90 1.40
C LEU A 122 -5.74 -7.30 0.32
N ILE A 123 -4.46 -7.66 0.34
CA ILE A 123 -3.47 -7.24 -0.67
C ILE A 123 -3.53 -8.14 -1.93
N ARG A 124 -4.02 -9.38 -1.78
CA ARG A 124 -3.97 -10.41 -2.82
C ARG A 124 -5.13 -10.34 -3.80
#